data_AF-A0A4U1J3Y2-F1
#
_entry.id   AF-A0A4U1J3Y2-F1
#
_cell.length_a   1.000
_cell.length_b   1.000
_cell.length_c   1.000
_cell.angle_alpha   90.00
_cell.angle_beta   90.00
_cell.angle_gamma   90.00
#
_symmetry.space_group_name_H-M   'P 1'
#
loop_
_entity.id
_entity.type
_entity.pdbx_description
1 polymer ?
#
loop_
_entity_poly.entity_id
_entity_poly.type
_entity_poly.pdbx_seq_one_letter_code
_entity_poly.pdbx_strand_id
1 'polypeptide(L)'
;MSENSIGKYTGDGVVDASPFKHKLVDLKRGDMPKLKRSKPGCAGVLVDLAKAMPEHGDEARIHPDWHAEIVEVKQTLDAIRAQRPEADKLAEVLRESEAYYEDKLEVLISRVGKAVVDTAKGEDKPGLLATFESTLRYRAQYAEKSAATRRKNQQNAAPPAAEPSTRG
;
A
#
# COMPACT_ATOMS: atom_id res chain seq x y z
N MET A 1 1.00 6.29 -18.96
CA MET A 1 2.08 6.96 -18.21
C MET A 1 3.18 7.29 -19.21
N SER A 2 3.64 8.54 -19.28
CA SER A 2 4.79 8.88 -20.14
C SER A 2 6.07 8.26 -19.56
N GLU A 3 6.96 7.69 -20.38
CA GLU A 3 8.23 7.10 -19.90
C GLU A 3 9.09 8.09 -19.07
N ASN A 4 8.90 9.40 -19.26
CA ASN A 4 9.57 10.45 -18.48
C ASN A 4 9.08 10.62 -17.02
N SER A 5 8.03 9.92 -16.58
CA SER A 5 7.51 10.04 -15.21
C SER A 5 7.98 8.94 -14.26
N ILE A 6 8.83 8.01 -14.71
CA ILE A 6 9.28 6.85 -13.92
C ILE A 6 10.79 6.95 -13.70
N GLY A 7 11.18 7.34 -12.49
CA GLY A 7 12.58 7.37 -12.06
C GLY A 7 13.00 6.04 -11.42
N LYS A 8 14.29 5.70 -11.51
CA LYS A 8 14.85 4.61 -10.70
C LYS A 8 14.88 5.05 -9.24
N TYR A 9 14.54 4.14 -8.32
CA TYR A 9 14.73 4.38 -6.90
C TYR A 9 16.23 4.51 -6.59
N THR A 10 16.60 5.59 -5.89
CA THR A 10 17.98 5.92 -5.53
C THR A 10 18.23 5.87 -4.02
N GLY A 11 17.22 5.52 -3.23
CA GLY A 11 17.36 5.35 -1.78
C GLY A 11 17.86 3.95 -1.42
N ASP A 12 18.00 3.71 -0.12
CA ASP A 12 18.50 2.43 0.37
C ASP A 12 17.48 1.31 0.16
N GLY A 13 17.99 0.16 -0.30
CA GLY A 13 17.21 -1.07 -0.47
C GLY A 13 17.11 -1.92 0.79
N VAL A 14 17.70 -1.47 1.90
CA VAL A 14 17.74 -2.17 3.18
C VAL A 14 17.39 -1.19 4.29
N VAL A 15 16.48 -1.59 5.17
CA VAL A 15 16.16 -0.87 6.40
C VAL A 15 16.44 -1.79 7.58
N ASP A 16 17.49 -1.48 8.35
CA ASP A 16 17.99 -2.36 9.41
C ASP A 16 17.47 -1.99 10.81
N ALA A 17 16.41 -2.67 11.25
CA ALA A 17 15.87 -2.52 12.61
C ALA A 17 16.55 -3.41 13.67
N SER A 18 17.67 -4.07 13.34
CA SER A 18 18.40 -4.96 14.25
C SER A 18 18.76 -4.33 15.61
N PRO A 19 19.16 -3.04 15.70
CA PRO A 19 19.55 -2.43 16.97
C PRO A 19 18.48 -2.48 18.08
N PHE A 20 17.20 -2.51 17.71
CA PHE A 20 16.07 -2.55 18.65
C PHE A 20 15.08 -3.67 18.34
N LYS A 21 15.50 -4.70 17.60
CA LYS A 21 14.65 -5.85 17.22
C LYS A 21 13.92 -6.49 18.39
N HIS A 22 14.60 -6.64 19.53
CA HIS A 22 14.05 -7.25 20.74
C HIS A 22 12.97 -6.39 21.43
N LYS A 23 12.83 -5.12 21.02
CA LYS A 23 11.83 -4.17 21.52
C LYS A 23 10.68 -3.95 20.54
N LEU A 24 10.75 -4.53 19.34
CA LEU A 24 9.68 -4.45 18.35
C LEU A 24 8.50 -5.34 18.77
N VAL A 25 7.30 -4.84 18.52
CA VAL A 25 6.05 -5.54 18.83
C VAL A 25 5.22 -5.72 17.57
N ASP A 26 4.70 -6.92 17.37
CA ASP A 26 3.70 -7.22 16.34
C ASP A 26 2.32 -7.27 17.00
N LEU A 27 1.47 -6.31 16.65
CA LEU A 27 0.13 -6.20 17.20
C LEU A 27 -0.85 -6.96 16.33
N LYS A 28 -1.79 -7.68 16.96
CA LYS A 28 -2.87 -8.30 16.22
C LYS A 28 -3.66 -7.24 15.45
N ARG A 29 -4.15 -7.63 14.27
CA ARG A 29 -4.98 -6.76 13.43
C ARG A 29 -6.16 -6.23 14.23
N GLY A 30 -6.28 -4.90 14.29
CA GLY A 30 -7.35 -4.21 15.01
C GLY A 30 -7.02 -3.76 16.44
N ASP A 31 -5.84 -4.11 16.99
CA ASP A 31 -5.46 -3.70 18.36
C ASP A 31 -4.80 -2.32 18.42
N MET A 32 -4.30 -1.80 17.30
CA MET A 32 -3.61 -0.50 17.25
C MET A 32 -4.42 0.67 17.84
N PRO A 33 -5.75 0.81 17.60
CA PRO A 33 -6.56 1.88 18.19
C PRO A 33 -6.69 1.82 19.72
N LYS A 34 -6.41 0.66 20.35
CA LYS A 34 -6.48 0.51 21.82
C LYS A 34 -5.26 1.13 22.54
N LEU A 35 -4.18 1.42 21.80
CA LEU A 35 -2.96 1.98 22.37
C LEU A 35 -3.06 3.49 22.54
N LYS A 36 -2.63 3.98 23.70
CA LYS A 36 -2.55 5.42 23.95
C LYS A 36 -1.36 6.02 23.21
N ARG A 37 -1.54 7.24 22.69
CA ARG A 37 -0.49 8.03 22.06
C ARG A 37 -0.05 9.15 23.01
N SER A 38 1.19 9.62 22.82
CA SER A 38 1.71 10.78 23.54
C SER A 38 0.77 11.99 23.33
N LYS A 39 0.48 12.71 24.42
CA LYS A 39 -0.34 13.92 24.41
C LYS A 39 0.54 15.16 24.22
N PRO A 40 -0.03 16.29 23.72
CA PRO A 40 0.66 17.58 23.77
C PRO A 40 1.18 17.87 25.19
N GLY A 41 2.39 18.43 25.28
CA GLY A 41 3.05 18.73 26.56
C GLY A 41 3.90 17.60 27.16
N CYS A 42 3.85 16.38 26.62
CA CYS A 42 4.63 15.24 27.14
C CYS A 42 6.14 15.49 27.21
N ALA A 43 6.71 16.24 26.25
CA ALA A 43 8.13 16.59 26.28
C ALA A 43 8.50 17.47 27.49
N GLY A 44 7.64 18.43 27.86
CA GLY A 44 7.84 19.25 29.05
C GLY A 44 7.81 18.42 30.33
N VAL A 45 6.83 17.51 30.44
CA VAL A 45 6.74 16.58 31.58
C VAL A 45 8.00 15.73 31.74
N LEU A 46 8.60 15.25 30.64
CA LEU A 46 9.84 14.47 30.71
C LEU A 46 11.03 15.31 31.20
N VAL A 47 11.11 16.59 30.80
CA VAL A 47 12.13 17.52 31.28
C VAL A 47 11.95 17.80 32.77
N ASP A 48 10.71 18.01 33.22
CA ASP A 48 10.40 18.27 34.62
C ASP A 48 10.70 17.04 35.49
N LEU A 49 10.32 15.84 35.03
CA LEU A 49 10.65 14.58 35.70
C LEU A 49 12.16 14.37 35.82
N ALA A 50 12.93 14.62 34.75
CA ALA A 50 14.39 14.46 34.79
C ALA A 50 15.07 15.36 35.83
N LYS A 51 14.49 16.52 36.15
CA LYS A 51 14.97 17.44 37.19
C LYS A 51 14.47 17.06 38.58
N ALA A 52 13.19 16.73 38.72
CA ALA A 52 12.56 16.48 40.01
C ALA A 52 12.88 15.10 40.58
N MET A 53 13.10 14.08 39.74
CA MET A 53 13.32 12.71 40.20
C MET A 53 14.58 12.54 41.08
N PRO A 54 15.76 13.14 40.75
CA PRO A 54 16.94 13.06 41.61
C PRO A 54 16.76 13.75 42.97
N GLU A 55 15.97 14.82 43.04
CA GLU A 55 15.82 15.65 44.24
C GLU A 55 14.67 15.18 45.14
N HIS A 56 13.55 14.77 44.56
CA HIS A 56 12.29 14.52 45.26
C HIS A 56 11.72 13.11 45.06
N GLY A 57 12.37 12.26 44.26
CA GLY A 57 11.86 10.91 43.95
C GLY A 57 11.64 10.05 45.19
N ASP A 58 12.62 10.05 46.11
CA ASP A 58 12.56 9.28 47.36
C ASP A 58 11.49 9.82 48.32
N GLU A 59 11.39 11.15 48.45
CA GLU A 59 10.36 11.82 49.27
C GLU A 59 8.94 11.49 48.75
N ALA A 60 8.79 11.45 47.43
CA ALA A 60 7.55 11.07 46.76
C ALA A 60 7.28 9.54 46.78
N ARG A 61 8.21 8.74 47.34
CA ARG A 61 8.16 7.27 47.35
C ARG A 61 8.01 6.66 45.96
N ILE A 62 8.59 7.30 44.95
CA ILE A 62 8.60 6.78 43.58
C ILE A 62 9.75 5.79 43.46
N HIS A 63 9.45 4.59 42.93
CA HIS A 63 10.50 3.61 42.71
C HIS A 63 11.49 4.14 41.66
N PRO A 64 12.81 4.13 41.92
CA PRO A 64 13.81 4.70 41.01
C PRO A 64 13.76 4.08 39.60
N ASP A 65 13.44 2.80 39.49
CA ASP A 65 13.30 2.10 38.21
C ASP A 65 12.21 2.68 37.31
N TRP A 66 11.17 3.31 37.85
CA TRP A 66 10.11 3.88 37.01
C TRP A 66 10.62 5.01 36.13
N HIS A 67 11.50 5.87 36.66
CA HIS A 67 12.10 6.93 35.87
C HIS A 67 13.05 6.36 34.82
N ALA A 68 13.86 5.36 35.18
CA ALA A 68 14.74 4.67 34.24
C ALA A 68 13.94 4.01 33.09
N GLU A 69 12.84 3.33 33.40
CA GLU A 69 11.96 2.71 32.42
C GLU A 69 11.31 3.75 31.49
N ILE A 70 10.85 4.88 32.03
CA ILE A 70 10.31 5.99 31.22
C ILE A 70 11.36 6.50 30.21
N VAL A 71 12.61 6.70 30.67
CA VAL A 71 13.71 7.15 29.81
C VAL A 71 13.99 6.11 28.72
N GLU A 72 14.06 4.83 29.07
CA GLU A 72 14.30 3.75 28.11
C GLU A 72 13.19 3.64 27.05
N VAL A 73 11.92 3.69 27.47
CA VAL A 73 10.76 3.67 26.57
C VAL A 73 10.80 4.87 25.62
N LYS A 74 11.16 6.06 26.13
CA LYS A 74 11.26 7.27 25.31
C LYS A 74 12.37 7.15 24.26
N GLN A 75 13.56 6.69 24.65
CA GLN A 75 14.68 6.48 23.73
C GLN A 75 14.33 5.46 22.64
N THR A 76 13.70 4.36 23.03
CA THR A 76 13.23 3.32 22.09
C THR A 76 12.21 3.90 21.11
N LEU A 77 11.25 4.68 21.60
CA LEU A 77 10.25 5.34 20.76
C LEU A 77 10.87 6.32 19.75
N ASP A 78 11.89 7.06 20.17
CA ASP A 78 12.59 8.00 19.29
C ASP A 78 13.40 7.28 18.22
N ALA A 79 14.11 6.20 18.59
CA ALA A 79 14.83 5.36 17.62
C ALA A 79 13.89 4.78 16.56
N ILE A 80 12.74 4.24 16.98
CA ILE A 80 11.72 3.73 16.06
C ILE A 80 11.21 4.86 15.15
N ARG A 81 10.95 6.05 15.69
CA ARG A 81 10.44 7.19 14.90
C ARG A 81 11.46 7.76 13.92
N ALA A 82 12.74 7.70 14.26
CA ALA A 82 13.82 8.13 13.37
C ALA A 82 13.94 7.19 12.16
N GLN A 83 13.80 5.88 12.38
CA GLN A 83 13.96 4.88 11.31
C GLN A 83 12.68 4.62 10.49
N ARG A 84 11.49 4.80 11.08
CA ARG A 84 10.21 4.50 10.40
C ARG A 84 10.05 5.14 9.01
N PRO A 85 10.43 6.42 8.77
CA PRO A 85 10.26 7.04 7.45
C PRO A 85 10.96 6.29 6.32
N GLU A 86 12.13 5.71 6.56
CA GLU A 86 12.86 4.93 5.57
C GLU A 86 12.12 3.62 5.24
N ALA A 87 11.60 2.93 6.27
CA ALA A 87 10.75 1.75 6.08
C ALA A 87 9.47 2.08 5.30
N ASP A 88 8.79 3.17 5.68
CA ASP A 88 7.56 3.63 5.05
C ASP A 88 7.80 3.93 3.56
N LYS A 89 8.92 4.59 3.23
CA LYS A 89 9.28 4.92 1.84
C LYS A 89 9.66 3.69 1.02
N LEU A 90 10.44 2.76 1.58
CA LEU A 90 10.76 1.52 0.87
C LEU A 90 9.49 0.70 0.59
N ALA A 91 8.57 0.61 1.56
CA ALA A 91 7.28 -0.06 1.37
C ALA A 91 6.41 0.62 0.31
N GLU A 92 6.43 1.96 0.22
CA GLU A 92 5.79 2.71 -0.86
C GLU A 92 6.37 2.35 -2.23
N VAL A 93 7.69 2.42 -2.38
CA VAL A 93 8.38 2.12 -3.64
C VAL A 93 8.16 0.67 -4.09
N LEU A 94 8.10 -0.28 -3.15
CA LEU A 94 7.78 -1.68 -3.47
C LEU A 94 6.36 -1.83 -4.04
N ARG A 95 5.36 -1.16 -3.47
CA ARG A 95 3.99 -1.15 -4.01
C ARG A 95 3.90 -0.48 -5.38
N GLU A 96 4.61 0.62 -5.57
CA GLU A 96 4.68 1.30 -6.88
C GLU A 96 5.35 0.43 -7.93
N SER A 97 6.44 -0.25 -7.55
CA SER A 97 7.17 -1.17 -8.42
C SER A 97 6.33 -2.38 -8.79
N GLU A 98 5.60 -2.95 -7.83
CA GLU A 98 4.64 -4.04 -8.05
C GLU A 98 3.62 -3.64 -9.13
N ALA A 99 2.91 -2.52 -8.92
CA ALA A 99 1.93 -2.03 -9.89
C ALA A 99 2.53 -1.74 -11.27
N TYR A 100 3.75 -1.18 -11.32
CA TYR A 100 4.45 -0.94 -12.58
C TYR A 100 4.80 -2.24 -13.31
N TYR A 101 5.33 -3.24 -12.61
CA TYR A 101 5.70 -4.50 -13.23
C TYR A 101 4.48 -5.36 -13.60
N GLU A 102 3.39 -5.26 -12.86
CA GLU A 102 2.10 -5.84 -13.24
C GLU A 102 1.59 -5.23 -14.56
N ASP A 103 1.53 -3.90 -14.68
CA ASP A 103 1.12 -3.24 -15.94
C ASP A 103 2.02 -3.65 -17.11
N LYS A 104 3.34 -3.68 -16.88
CA LYS A 104 4.32 -4.11 -17.89
C LYS A 104 4.09 -5.56 -18.32
N LEU A 105 3.79 -6.45 -17.36
CA LEU A 105 3.47 -7.85 -17.64
C LEU A 105 2.21 -7.95 -18.51
N GLU A 106 1.15 -7.22 -18.17
CA GLU A 106 -0.11 -7.19 -18.92
C GLU A 106 0.09 -6.71 -20.37
N VAL A 107 0.91 -5.67 -20.56
CA VAL A 107 1.27 -5.17 -21.89
C VAL A 107 2.02 -6.23 -22.69
N LEU A 108 2.97 -6.95 -22.07
CA LEU A 108 3.73 -8.01 -22.73
C LEU A 108 2.84 -9.19 -23.11
N ILE A 109 1.98 -9.66 -22.21
CA ILE A 109 1.01 -10.74 -22.48
C ILE A 109 0.10 -10.33 -23.65
N SER A 110 -0.39 -9.09 -23.65
CA SER A 110 -1.23 -8.57 -24.74
C SER A 110 -0.50 -8.53 -26.08
N ARG A 111 0.78 -8.14 -26.10
CA ARG A 111 1.63 -8.14 -27.30
C ARG A 111 1.84 -9.56 -27.83
N VAL A 112 2.15 -10.52 -26.95
CA VAL A 112 2.30 -11.94 -27.32
C VAL A 112 1.00 -12.48 -27.91
N GLY A 113 -0.13 -12.27 -27.24
CA GLY A 113 -1.43 -12.72 -27.73
C GLY A 113 -1.80 -12.10 -29.08
N LYS A 114 -1.45 -10.84 -29.34
CA LYS A 114 -1.63 -10.22 -30.66
C LYS A 114 -0.73 -10.87 -31.71
N ALA A 115 0.56 -11.04 -31.42
CA ALA A 115 1.50 -11.66 -32.36
C ALA A 115 1.06 -13.07 -32.76
N VAL A 116 0.61 -13.89 -31.80
CA VAL A 116 0.07 -15.23 -32.07
C VAL A 116 -1.09 -15.19 -33.05
N VAL A 117 -2.07 -14.30 -32.84
CA VAL A 117 -3.24 -14.18 -33.74
C VAL A 117 -2.82 -13.71 -35.13
N ASP A 118 -1.93 -12.71 -35.21
CA ASP A 118 -1.48 -12.16 -36.48
C ASP A 118 -0.67 -13.21 -37.27
N THR A 119 0.23 -13.96 -36.63
CA THR A 119 1.00 -15.06 -37.24
C THR A 119 0.11 -16.23 -37.66
N ALA A 120 -0.83 -16.67 -36.81
CA ALA A 120 -1.72 -17.78 -37.14
C ALA A 120 -2.54 -17.50 -38.39
N LYS A 121 -2.99 -16.25 -38.58
CA LYS A 121 -3.73 -15.82 -39.77
C LYS A 121 -2.82 -15.58 -40.97
N GLY A 122 -1.68 -14.91 -40.77
CA GLY A 122 -0.77 -14.52 -41.85
C GLY A 122 -0.02 -15.69 -42.48
N GLU A 123 0.27 -16.73 -41.70
CA GLU A 123 1.00 -17.93 -42.15
C GLU A 123 0.11 -19.17 -42.31
N ASP A 124 -1.22 -19.03 -42.19
CA ASP A 124 -2.20 -20.12 -42.23
C ASP A 124 -1.88 -21.28 -41.27
N LYS A 125 -1.55 -20.94 -40.02
CA LYS A 125 -1.18 -21.87 -38.94
C LYS A 125 -2.21 -21.84 -37.79
N PRO A 126 -3.44 -22.34 -38.00
CA PRO A 126 -4.50 -22.27 -36.99
C PRO A 126 -4.15 -23.04 -35.69
N GLY A 127 -3.28 -24.05 -35.77
CA GLY A 127 -2.80 -24.81 -34.61
C GLY A 127 -2.13 -23.94 -33.53
N LEU A 128 -1.55 -22.79 -33.90
CA LEU A 128 -0.96 -21.84 -32.94
C LEU A 128 -2.01 -21.29 -31.96
N LEU A 129 -3.25 -21.11 -32.40
CA LEU A 129 -4.31 -20.59 -31.53
C LEU A 129 -4.63 -21.55 -30.38
N ALA A 130 -4.62 -22.86 -30.66
CA ALA A 130 -4.83 -23.89 -29.66
C ALA A 130 -3.66 -23.96 -28.66
N THR A 131 -2.41 -23.85 -29.13
CA THR A 131 -1.22 -23.86 -28.27
C THR A 131 -1.21 -22.71 -27.26
N PHE A 132 -1.71 -21.53 -27.64
CA PHE A 132 -1.72 -20.32 -26.81
C PHE A 132 -3.11 -19.98 -26.24
N GLU A 133 -4.01 -20.95 -26.17
CA GLU A 133 -5.41 -20.73 -25.79
C GLU A 133 -5.56 -19.96 -24.47
N SER A 134 -4.82 -20.32 -23.42
CA SER A 134 -4.89 -19.64 -22.12
C SER A 134 -4.50 -18.17 -22.21
N THR A 135 -3.47 -17.82 -22.99
CA THR A 135 -3.04 -16.43 -23.23
C THR A 135 -4.12 -15.64 -23.97
N LEU A 136 -4.73 -16.25 -24.99
CA LEU A 136 -5.80 -15.62 -25.77
C LEU A 136 -7.06 -15.40 -24.92
N ARG A 137 -7.46 -16.40 -24.12
CA ARG A 137 -8.57 -16.30 -23.17
C ARG A 137 -8.32 -15.23 -22.13
N TYR A 138 -7.11 -15.18 -21.55
CA TYR A 138 -6.74 -14.16 -20.57
C TYR A 138 -6.85 -12.75 -21.15
N ARG A 139 -6.27 -12.52 -22.33
CA ARG A 139 -6.36 -11.23 -23.04
C ARG A 139 -7.80 -10.82 -23.36
N ALA A 140 -8.68 -11.78 -23.68
CA ALA A 140 -10.07 -11.50 -24.02
C ALA A 140 -10.88 -10.92 -22.85
N GLN A 141 -10.47 -11.17 -21.59
CA GLN A 141 -11.20 -10.73 -20.40
C GLN A 141 -11.45 -9.21 -20.37
N TYR A 142 -10.48 -8.39 -20.80
CA TYR A 142 -10.67 -6.94 -20.84
C TYR A 142 -11.66 -6.49 -21.92
N ALA A 143 -11.62 -7.14 -23.10
CA ALA A 143 -12.56 -6.87 -24.17
C ALA A 143 -14.00 -7.21 -23.74
N GLU A 144 -14.18 -8.37 -23.10
CA GLU A 144 -15.47 -8.83 -22.56
C GLU A 144 -16.01 -7.88 -21.48
N LYS A 145 -15.17 -7.46 -20.52
CA LYS A 145 -15.55 -6.47 -19.49
C LYS A 145 -15.96 -5.13 -20.11
N SER A 146 -15.24 -4.66 -21.12
CA SER A 146 -15.56 -3.40 -21.82
C SER A 146 -16.90 -3.50 -22.56
N ALA A 147 -17.17 -4.63 -23.21
CA ALA A 147 -18.43 -4.89 -23.91
C ALA A 147 -19.60 -4.99 -22.94
N ALA A 148 -19.42 -5.65 -21.79
CA ALA A 148 -20.43 -5.73 -20.73
C ALA A 148 -20.77 -4.34 -20.17
N THR A 149 -19.76 -3.48 -19.97
CA THR A 149 -19.96 -2.10 -19.50
C THR A 149 -20.70 -1.26 -20.54
N ARG A 150 -20.36 -1.38 -21.83
CA ARG A 150 -21.08 -0.69 -22.92
C ARG A 150 -22.55 -1.12 -22.99
N ARG A 151 -22.84 -2.43 -22.88
CA ARG A 151 -24.22 -2.96 -22.84
C ARG A 151 -25.01 -2.41 -21.66
N LYS A 152 -24.41 -2.37 -20.46
CA LYS A 152 -25.04 -1.82 -19.26
C LYS A 152 -25.34 -0.32 -19.40
N ASN A 153 -24.42 0.45 -19.98
CA ASN A 153 -24.63 1.88 -20.21
C ASN A 153 -25.73 2.15 -21.25
N GLN A 154 -25.83 1.32 -22.30
CA GLN A 154 -26.92 1.42 -23.28
C GLN A 154 -28.29 1.08 -22.68
N GLN A 155 -28.35 0.10 -21.77
CA GLN A 155 -29.58 -0.26 -21.06
C GLN A 155 -30.04 0.83 -20.08
N ASN A 156 -29.09 1.49 -19.42
CA ASN A 156 -29.38 2.57 -18.47
C ASN A 156 -29.66 3.93 -19.15
N ALA A 157 -29.38 4.06 -20.44
CA ALA A 157 -29.63 5.27 -21.23
C ALA A 157 -30.97 5.22 -22.01
N ALA A 158 -31.81 4.22 -21.80
CA ALA A 158 -33.16 4.19 -22.36
C ALA A 158 -34.01 5.33 -21.73
N PRO A 159 -34.71 6.15 -22.54
CA PRO A 159 -35.39 7.34 -22.03
C PRO A 159 -36.53 6.98 -21.07
N PRO A 160 -36.85 7.85 -20.09
CA PRO A 160 -38.03 7.66 -19.25
C PRO A 160 -39.27 7.59 -20.14
N ALA A 161 -40.08 6.57 -19.91
CA ALA A 161 -41.36 6.39 -20.58
C ALA A 161 -42.20 7.67 -20.42
N ALA A 162 -42.71 8.17 -21.54
CA ALA A 162 -43.55 9.36 -21.60
C ALA A 162 -44.68 9.30 -20.57
N GLU A 163 -44.79 10.34 -19.74
CA GLU A 163 -45.90 10.50 -18.81
C GLU A 163 -47.23 10.57 -19.58
N PRO A 164 -48.25 9.77 -19.23
CA PRO A 164 -49.56 9.87 -19.85
C PRO A 164 -50.24 11.19 -19.43
N SER A 165 -50.46 12.05 -20.41
CA SER A 165 -51.30 13.24 -20.29
C SER A 165 -52.76 12.87 -19.97
N THR A 166 -53.15 13.08 -18.72
CA THR A 166 -54.54 13.18 -18.24
C THR A 166 -54.55 14.32 -17.21
N ARG A 167 -55.44 15.31 -17.18
CA ARG A 167 -56.74 15.57 -17.84
C ARG A 167 -57.04 17.07 -17.63
N GLY A 168 -57.71 17.70 -18.59
CA GLY A 168 -58.66 18.78 -18.32
C GLY A 168 -60.03 18.20 -18.03
#